data_AF-A0A921BDL2-F1
#
_entry.id   AF-A0A921BDL2-F1
#
_cell.length_a   1.000
_cell.length_b   1.000
_cell.length_c   1.000
_cell.angle_alpha   90.00
_cell.angle_beta   90.00
_cell.angle_gamma   90.00
#
_symmetry.space_group_name_H-M   'P 1'
#
loop_
_entity.id
_entity.type
_entity.pdbx_description
1 polymer ?
#
loop_
_entity_poly.entity_id
_entity_poly.type
_entity_poly.pdbx_seq_one_letter_code
_entity_poly.pdbx_strand_id
1 'polypeptide(L)'
;MLRSIGFSVSALRRIFLTEGIALSVLGSLLGVVGAVVYADVIMWGLRTWWFDAVGTTRLALAVSPAMLAVGAVGGVAAAVLSIAWCLRALAPASPRSLLSGAVAEVTGLPTASSDSRPTELRSWSVGMALAATGVAFVGMAATGVIGATGGFFGGGFVLLAAMLVVAWAWLSGRPTRHTEGPWSLSQVGFRNASYRPGRSVLCIALIASASFIIVAVDAFRLEGDW
;
A
#
# COMPACT_ATOMS: atom_id res chain seq x y z
N MET A 1 -23.86 -4.92 -17.36
CA MET A 1 -24.37 -6.17 -17.94
C MET A 1 -25.08 -7.04 -16.91
N LEU A 2 -24.47 -7.57 -15.84
CA LEU A 2 -25.24 -8.35 -14.83
C LEU A 2 -26.30 -7.53 -14.06
N ARG A 3 -26.01 -6.24 -13.80
CA ARG A 3 -26.94 -5.30 -13.14
C ARG A 3 -28.16 -4.94 -14.02
N SER A 4 -28.07 -5.10 -15.35
CA SER A 4 -29.18 -4.85 -16.28
C SER A 4 -30.14 -6.04 -16.40
N ILE A 5 -29.84 -7.17 -15.74
CA ILE A 5 -30.67 -8.38 -15.69
C ILE A 5 -31.37 -8.53 -14.32
N GLY A 6 -31.34 -7.49 -13.46
CA GLY A 6 -32.09 -7.45 -12.19
C GLY A 6 -31.34 -7.95 -10.95
N PHE A 7 -30.05 -8.30 -11.04
CA PHE A 7 -29.26 -8.67 -9.86
C PHE A 7 -29.08 -7.48 -8.90
N SER A 8 -29.33 -7.72 -7.61
CA SER A 8 -29.07 -6.75 -6.54
C SER A 8 -27.56 -6.57 -6.31
N VAL A 9 -27.17 -5.37 -5.88
CA VAL A 9 -25.75 -5.02 -5.62
C VAL A 9 -25.13 -5.91 -4.54
N SER A 10 -25.94 -6.33 -3.57
CA SER A 10 -25.55 -7.24 -2.50
C SER A 10 -25.26 -8.66 -3.01
N ALA A 11 -26.09 -9.18 -3.92
CA ALA A 11 -25.86 -10.50 -4.53
C ALA A 11 -24.57 -10.52 -5.34
N LEU A 12 -24.34 -9.48 -6.15
CA LEU A 12 -23.13 -9.37 -6.98
C LEU A 12 -21.86 -9.26 -6.11
N ARG A 13 -21.90 -8.44 -5.05
CA ARG A 13 -20.80 -8.32 -4.09
C ARG A 13 -20.48 -9.65 -3.40
N ARG A 14 -21.51 -10.42 -3.02
CA ARG A 14 -21.33 -11.71 -2.36
C ARG A 14 -20.65 -12.72 -3.29
N ILE A 15 -21.08 -12.80 -4.55
CA ILE A 15 -20.49 -13.69 -5.56
C ILE A 15 -19.01 -13.36 -5.79
N PHE A 16 -18.69 -12.08 -6.03
CA PHE A 16 -17.30 -11.66 -6.23
C PHE A 16 -16.42 -11.87 -4.99
N LEU A 17 -16.97 -11.69 -3.78
CA LEU A 17 -16.24 -12.00 -2.56
C LEU A 17 -16.00 -13.50 -2.40
N THR A 18 -16.97 -14.36 -2.71
CA THR A 18 -16.78 -15.81 -2.61
C THR A 18 -15.77 -16.33 -3.63
N GLU A 19 -15.83 -15.87 -4.89
CA GLU A 19 -14.83 -16.22 -5.90
C GLU A 19 -13.45 -15.67 -5.53
N GLY A 20 -13.41 -14.43 -5.05
CA GLY A 20 -12.18 -13.78 -4.60
C GLY A 20 -11.52 -14.49 -3.42
N ILE A 21 -12.30 -15.02 -2.47
CA ILE A 21 -11.80 -15.84 -1.36
C ILE A 21 -11.25 -17.18 -1.88
N ALA A 22 -11.96 -17.84 -2.80
CA ALA A 22 -11.48 -19.10 -3.37
C ALA A 22 -10.14 -18.90 -4.10
N LEU A 23 -10.04 -17.83 -4.91
CA LEU A 23 -8.82 -17.49 -5.64
C LEU A 23 -7.69 -17.05 -4.70
N SER A 24 -7.99 -16.34 -3.61
CA SER A 24 -6.95 -15.93 -2.66
C SER A 24 -6.39 -17.10 -1.86
N VAL A 25 -7.23 -18.08 -1.51
CA VAL A 25 -6.77 -19.34 -0.88
C VAL A 25 -5.86 -20.11 -1.84
N LEU A 26 -6.28 -20.32 -3.09
CA LEU A 26 -5.46 -20.99 -4.10
C LEU A 26 -4.14 -20.24 -4.34
N GLY A 27 -4.18 -18.93 -4.51
CA GLY A 27 -3.00 -18.10 -4.69
C GLY A 27 -2.06 -18.14 -3.49
N SER A 28 -2.60 -18.19 -2.27
CA SER A 28 -1.82 -18.30 -1.04
C SER A 28 -1.13 -19.67 -0.92
N LEU A 29 -1.82 -20.76 -1.26
CA LEU A 29 -1.23 -22.11 -1.32
C LEU A 29 -0.08 -22.18 -2.33
N LEU A 30 -0.31 -21.66 -3.54
CA LEU A 30 0.73 -21.56 -4.57
C LEU A 30 1.89 -20.66 -4.11
N GLY A 31 1.59 -19.57 -3.40
CA GLY A 31 2.57 -18.66 -2.84
C GLY A 31 3.46 -19.33 -1.77
N VAL A 32 2.89 -20.16 -0.89
CA VAL A 32 3.65 -20.94 0.09
C VAL A 32 4.60 -21.91 -0.61
N VAL A 33 4.12 -22.64 -1.62
CA VAL A 33 4.96 -23.55 -2.41
C VAL A 33 6.09 -22.76 -3.09
N GLY A 34 5.77 -21.66 -3.75
CA GLY A 34 6.75 -20.78 -4.39
C GLY A 34 7.78 -20.22 -3.43
N ALA A 35 7.37 -19.80 -2.23
CA ALA A 35 8.27 -19.27 -1.21
C ALA A 35 9.27 -20.33 -0.72
N VAL A 36 8.81 -21.57 -0.47
CA VAL A 36 9.68 -22.68 -0.06
C VAL A 36 10.66 -23.03 -1.17
N VAL A 37 10.19 -23.17 -2.41
CA VAL A 37 11.04 -23.46 -3.57
C VAL A 37 12.08 -22.35 -3.79
N TYR A 38 11.66 -21.09 -3.70
CA TYR A 38 12.55 -19.94 -3.85
C TYR A 38 13.64 -19.92 -2.77
N ALA A 39 13.25 -20.12 -1.51
CA ALA A 39 14.20 -20.17 -0.41
C ALA A 39 15.18 -21.35 -0.54
N ASP A 40 14.72 -22.51 -1.02
CA ASP A 40 15.59 -23.66 -1.29
C ASP A 40 16.59 -23.37 -2.42
N VAL A 41 16.15 -22.72 -3.51
CA VAL A 41 17.02 -22.28 -4.60
C VAL A 41 18.08 -21.29 -4.10
N ILE A 42 17.71 -20.32 -3.25
CA ILE A 42 18.69 -19.43 -2.60
C ILE A 42 19.70 -20.23 -1.79
N MET A 43 19.24 -21.12 -0.91
CA MET A 43 20.12 -21.93 -0.08
C MET A 43 21.06 -22.79 -0.92
N TRP A 44 20.57 -23.34 -2.03
CA TRP A 44 21.40 -24.06 -2.99
C TRP A 44 22.46 -23.15 -3.62
N GLY A 45 22.10 -21.95 -4.08
CA GLY A 45 23.05 -20.98 -4.64
C GLY A 45 24.14 -20.55 -3.65
N LEU A 46 23.77 -20.34 -2.38
CA LEU A 46 24.73 -20.02 -1.31
C LEU A 46 25.71 -21.16 -1.04
N ARG A 47 25.27 -22.41 -1.17
CA ARG A 47 26.12 -23.59 -0.96
C ARG A 47 27.05 -23.91 -2.12
N THR A 48 26.69 -23.55 -3.36
CA THR A 48 27.42 -23.97 -4.57
C THR A 48 28.16 -22.83 -5.26
N TRP A 49 27.43 -21.77 -5.64
CA TRP A 49 27.96 -20.70 -6.49
C TRP A 49 28.60 -19.59 -5.68
N TRP A 50 28.08 -19.31 -4.49
CA TRP A 50 28.52 -18.20 -3.64
C TRP A 50 29.32 -18.70 -2.43
N PHE A 51 29.84 -19.92 -2.53
CA PHE A 51 30.59 -20.56 -1.46
C PHE A 51 31.77 -19.71 -0.99
N ASP A 52 32.50 -19.09 -1.92
CA ASP A 52 33.65 -18.23 -1.61
C ASP A 52 33.28 -16.99 -0.77
N ALA A 53 32.02 -16.54 -0.82
CA ALA A 53 31.55 -15.39 -0.04
C ALA A 53 30.98 -15.78 1.35
N VAL A 54 30.46 -16.99 1.50
CA VAL A 54 29.76 -17.44 2.73
C VAL A 54 30.63 -18.34 3.60
N GLY A 55 31.63 -19.01 3.01
CA GLY A 55 32.63 -19.83 3.71
C GLY A 55 32.07 -21.11 4.34
N THR A 56 30.79 -21.44 4.16
CA THR A 56 30.17 -22.65 4.74
C THR A 56 29.15 -23.30 3.80
N THR A 57 29.09 -24.63 3.79
CA THR A 57 28.08 -25.42 3.06
C THR A 57 26.93 -25.91 3.93
N ARG A 58 26.97 -25.63 5.24
CA ARG A 58 26.00 -26.14 6.24
C ARG A 58 24.75 -25.28 6.41
N LEU A 59 24.43 -24.39 5.46
CA LEU A 59 23.15 -23.69 5.48
C LEU A 59 22.01 -24.65 5.12
N ALA A 60 21.09 -24.84 6.06
CA ALA A 60 19.89 -25.64 5.88
C ALA A 60 18.65 -24.74 5.88
N LEU A 61 17.67 -25.08 5.04
CA LEU A 61 16.39 -24.39 5.01
C LEU A 61 15.56 -24.79 6.24
N ALA A 62 15.30 -23.83 7.13
CA ALA A 62 14.43 -24.02 8.29
C ALA A 62 12.99 -23.65 7.92
N VAL A 63 12.16 -24.66 7.62
CA VAL A 63 10.74 -24.47 7.34
C VAL A 63 9.92 -24.65 8.62
N SER A 64 9.27 -23.59 9.08
CA SER A 64 8.32 -23.65 10.20
C SER A 64 6.88 -23.68 9.67
N PRO A 65 6.12 -24.77 9.90
CA PRO A 65 4.72 -24.85 9.48
C PRO A 65 3.86 -23.72 10.07
N ALA A 66 4.17 -23.29 11.29
CA ALA A 66 3.50 -22.18 11.95
C ALA A 66 3.72 -20.86 11.19
N MET A 67 4.96 -20.57 10.77
CA MET A 67 5.28 -19.35 10.02
C MET A 67 4.69 -19.38 8.60
N LEU A 68 4.67 -20.56 7.97
CA LEU A 68 3.98 -20.74 6.69
C LEU A 68 2.47 -20.51 6.83
N ALA A 69 1.85 -21.02 7.89
CA ALA A 69 0.43 -20.81 8.14
C ALA A 69 0.10 -19.32 8.39
N VAL A 70 0.93 -18.62 9.18
CA VAL A 70 0.78 -17.17 9.40
C VAL A 70 0.91 -16.39 8.09
N GLY A 71 1.92 -16.71 7.27
CA GLY A 71 2.08 -16.09 5.95
C GLY A 71 0.90 -16.38 5.03
N ALA A 72 0.40 -17.62 5.01
CA ALA A 72 -0.72 -18.02 4.18
C ALA A 72 -2.01 -17.29 4.56
N VAL A 73 -2.34 -17.27 5.85
CA VAL A 73 -3.51 -16.56 6.40
C VAL A 73 -3.37 -15.05 6.16
N GLY A 74 -2.17 -14.50 6.37
CA GLY A 74 -1.88 -13.08 6.11
C GLY A 74 -2.11 -12.70 4.65
N GLY A 75 -1.64 -13.54 3.70
CA GLY A 75 -1.85 -13.32 2.26
C GLY A 75 -3.32 -13.37 1.87
N VAL A 76 -4.07 -14.36 2.38
CA VAL A 76 -5.53 -14.46 2.16
C VAL A 76 -6.24 -13.23 2.72
N ALA A 77 -5.94 -12.84 3.95
CA ALA A 77 -6.53 -11.67 4.60
C ALA A 77 -6.24 -10.38 3.81
N ALA A 78 -4.99 -10.17 3.39
CA ALA A 78 -4.61 -9.02 2.58
C ALA A 78 -5.37 -8.95 1.25
N ALA A 79 -5.50 -10.09 0.55
CA ALA A 79 -6.25 -10.18 -0.70
C ALA A 79 -7.74 -9.87 -0.49
N VAL A 80 -8.38 -10.49 0.52
CA VAL A 80 -9.80 -10.26 0.83
C VAL A 80 -10.06 -8.82 1.23
N LEU A 81 -9.20 -8.22 2.06
CA LEU A 81 -9.30 -6.81 2.44
C LEU A 81 -9.18 -5.89 1.23
N SER A 82 -8.24 -6.16 0.32
CA SER A 82 -8.06 -5.40 -0.93
C SER A 82 -9.30 -5.49 -1.82
N ILE A 83 -9.85 -6.70 -2.02
CA ILE A 83 -11.07 -6.92 -2.80
C ILE A 83 -12.25 -6.19 -2.15
N ALA A 84 -12.45 -6.34 -0.84
CA ALA A 84 -13.53 -5.68 -0.12
C ALA A 84 -13.41 -4.15 -0.20
N TRP A 85 -12.19 -3.61 -0.15
CA TRP A 85 -11.92 -2.18 -0.30
C TRP A 85 -12.21 -1.69 -1.71
N CYS A 86 -11.75 -2.42 -2.74
CA CYS A 86 -12.02 -2.12 -4.14
C CYS A 86 -13.54 -2.14 -4.44
N LEU A 87 -14.25 -3.17 -3.98
CA LEU A 87 -15.70 -3.28 -4.13
C LEU A 87 -16.46 -2.19 -3.39
N ARG A 88 -15.96 -1.73 -2.23
CA ARG A 88 -16.52 -0.57 -1.51
C ARG A 88 -16.30 0.73 -2.29
N ALA A 89 -15.10 0.94 -2.84
CA ALA A 89 -14.77 2.12 -3.64
C ALA A 89 -15.57 2.18 -4.95
N LEU A 90 -15.92 1.03 -5.53
CA LEU A 90 -16.71 0.93 -6.76
C LEU A 90 -18.23 0.92 -6.54
N ALA A 91 -18.69 0.73 -5.30
CA ALA A 91 -20.13 0.68 -4.98
C ALA A 91 -20.93 1.95 -5.35
N PRO A 92 -20.38 3.18 -5.24
CA PRO A 92 -21.07 4.40 -5.66
C PRO A 92 -21.16 4.57 -7.18
N ALA A 93 -20.43 3.75 -7.96
CA ALA A 93 -20.33 3.90 -9.40
C ALA A 93 -21.63 3.50 -10.11
N SER A 94 -22.27 4.47 -10.76
CA SER A 94 -23.37 4.18 -11.68
C SER A 94 -22.82 3.46 -12.93
N PRO A 95 -23.55 2.51 -13.54
CA PRO A 95 -23.10 1.84 -14.77
C PRO A 95 -22.79 2.80 -15.93
N ARG A 96 -23.44 3.98 -15.95
CA ARG A 96 -23.22 5.03 -16.95
C ARG A 96 -21.89 5.76 -16.77
N SER A 97 -21.48 6.03 -15.53
CA SER A 97 -20.22 6.71 -15.23
C SER A 97 -18.98 5.80 -15.36
N LEU A 98 -19.17 4.48 -15.27
CA LEU A 98 -18.13 3.50 -15.62
C LEU A 98 -17.90 3.39 -17.13
N LEU A 99 -18.95 3.58 -17.94
CA LEU A 99 -18.86 3.56 -19.42
C LEU A 99 -18.31 4.86 -20.00
N SER A 100 -18.55 6.01 -19.35
CA SER A 100 -18.01 7.30 -19.79
C SER A 100 -16.56 7.55 -19.38
N GLY A 101 -15.91 6.61 -18.68
CA GLY A 101 -14.55 6.79 -18.15
C GLY A 101 -14.45 7.83 -17.03
N ALA A 102 -15.58 8.31 -16.51
CA ALA A 102 -15.68 9.31 -15.45
C ALA A 102 -15.42 8.70 -14.06
N VAL A 103 -14.37 7.89 -13.94
CA VAL A 103 -13.92 7.32 -12.66
C VAL A 103 -13.55 8.43 -11.67
N ALA A 104 -13.13 9.61 -12.16
CA ALA A 104 -12.87 10.79 -11.35
C ALA A 104 -14.14 11.38 -10.69
N GLU A 105 -15.28 11.37 -11.38
CA GLU A 105 -16.57 11.84 -10.83
C GLU A 105 -17.14 10.85 -9.80
N VAL A 106 -16.83 9.56 -9.98
CA VAL A 106 -17.34 8.43 -9.16
C VAL A 106 -16.56 8.18 -7.88
N THR A 107 -15.26 8.49 -7.86
CA THR A 107 -14.38 8.24 -6.70
C THR A 107 -14.49 9.32 -5.62
N GLY A 108 -15.36 10.31 -5.81
CA GLY A 108 -15.50 11.43 -4.88
C GLY A 108 -14.28 12.35 -4.88
N LEU A 109 -13.49 12.35 -5.95
CA LEU A 109 -12.56 13.45 -6.17
C LEU A 109 -13.41 14.72 -6.35
N PRO A 110 -13.16 15.79 -5.57
CA PRO A 110 -13.97 16.99 -5.65
C PRO A 110 -13.95 17.50 -7.09
N THR A 111 -15.11 17.52 -7.76
CA THR A 111 -15.29 18.37 -8.93
C THR A 111 -15.05 19.80 -8.47
N ALA A 112 -14.17 20.50 -9.18
CA ALA A 112 -13.55 21.78 -8.81
C ALA A 112 -14.51 22.98 -8.72
N SER A 113 -15.75 22.81 -8.29
CA SER A 113 -16.81 23.82 -8.37
C SER A 113 -17.71 23.93 -7.14
N SER A 114 -17.32 23.46 -5.96
CA SER A 114 -18.10 23.74 -4.73
C SER A 114 -17.23 23.79 -3.48
N ASP A 115 -16.86 25.01 -3.07
CA ASP A 115 -16.53 25.49 -1.71
C ASP A 115 -16.04 24.45 -0.67
N SER A 116 -15.03 23.64 -1.03
CA SER A 116 -14.60 22.44 -0.31
C SER A 116 -13.54 22.72 0.76
N ARG A 117 -13.78 23.70 1.63
CA ARG A 117 -12.95 23.96 2.82
C ARG A 117 -12.98 22.85 3.90
N PRO A 118 -14.07 22.09 4.15
CA PRO A 118 -14.10 21.13 5.26
C PRO A 118 -13.38 19.79 4.98
N THR A 119 -13.18 19.42 3.71
CA THR A 119 -12.51 18.15 3.34
C THR A 119 -10.99 18.20 3.47
N GLU A 120 -10.38 19.36 3.22
CA GLU A 120 -8.93 19.55 3.31
C GLU A 120 -8.46 19.52 4.78
N LEU A 121 -9.15 20.26 5.65
CA LEU A 121 -8.92 20.25 7.11
C LEU A 121 -9.06 18.84 7.70
N ARG A 122 -10.06 18.06 7.24
CA ARG A 122 -10.25 16.67 7.67
C ARG A 122 -9.12 15.76 7.21
N SER A 123 -8.64 15.92 5.98
CA SER A 123 -7.50 15.10 5.49
C SER A 123 -6.21 15.41 6.24
N TRP A 124 -5.98 16.68 6.59
CA TRP A 124 -4.80 17.08 7.34
C TRP A 124 -4.84 16.60 8.79
N SER A 125 -6.01 16.63 9.44
CA SER A 125 -6.18 16.06 10.78
C SER A 125 -6.01 14.54 10.80
N VAL A 126 -6.50 13.82 9.79
CA VAL A 126 -6.25 12.38 9.62
C VAL A 126 -4.76 12.09 9.43
N GLY A 127 -4.06 12.86 8.59
CA GLY A 127 -2.62 12.75 8.40
C GLY A 127 -1.85 12.96 9.71
N MET A 128 -2.23 13.97 10.48
CA MET A 128 -1.58 14.28 11.78
C MET A 128 -1.86 13.21 12.84
N ALA A 129 -3.09 12.67 12.89
CA ALA A 129 -3.45 11.57 13.78
C ALA A 129 -2.66 10.28 13.45
N LEU A 130 -2.51 9.97 12.15
CA LEU A 130 -1.66 8.87 11.69
C LEU A 130 -0.20 9.12 12.06
N ALA A 131 0.32 10.33 11.84
CA ALA A 131 1.69 10.66 12.19
C ALA A 131 1.96 10.46 13.69
N ALA A 132 1.07 10.97 14.56
CA ALA A 132 1.16 10.77 16.00
C ALA A 132 1.14 9.27 16.37
N THR A 133 0.27 8.49 15.73
CA THR A 133 0.23 7.03 15.93
C THR A 133 1.54 6.37 15.52
N GLY A 134 2.11 6.73 14.36
CA GLY A 134 3.38 6.20 13.89
C GLY A 134 4.55 6.52 14.82
N VAL A 135 4.62 7.77 15.30
CA VAL A 135 5.62 8.19 16.30
C VAL A 135 5.44 7.43 17.62
N ALA A 136 4.20 7.19 18.07
CA ALA A 136 3.94 6.41 19.27
C ALA A 136 4.42 4.96 19.14
N PHE A 137 4.23 4.32 17.98
CA PHE A 137 4.78 2.97 17.71
C PHE A 137 6.31 2.96 17.79
N VAL A 138 6.97 3.96 17.19
CA VAL A 138 8.44 4.08 17.27
C VAL A 138 8.90 4.31 18.71
N GLY A 139 8.20 5.16 19.48
CA GLY A 139 8.50 5.39 20.89
C GLY A 139 8.29 4.16 21.78
N MET A 140 7.24 3.37 21.51
CA MET A 140 7.00 2.09 22.20
C MET A 140 8.09 1.05 21.89
N ALA A 141 8.62 1.03 20.66
CA ALA A 141 9.77 0.19 20.33
C ALA A 141 11.04 0.68 21.04
N ALA A 142 11.29 1.99 21.07
CA ALA A 142 12.46 2.57 21.74
C ALA A 142 12.46 2.31 23.26
N THR A 143 11.27 2.18 23.87
CA THR A 143 11.09 1.84 25.29
C THR A 143 11.05 0.33 25.56
N GLY A 144 11.17 -0.50 24.53
CA GLY A 144 11.18 -1.96 24.65
C GLY A 144 9.81 -2.60 24.94
N VAL A 145 8.72 -1.83 24.87
CA VAL A 145 7.35 -2.34 25.11
C VAL A 145 6.89 -3.26 23.97
N ILE A 146 7.34 -2.98 22.74
CA ILE A 146 7.13 -3.82 21.57
C ILE A 146 8.47 -4.19 20.94
N GLY A 147 8.53 -5.30 20.21
CA GLY A 147 9.75 -5.71 19.50
C GLY A 147 10.20 -4.66 18.47
N ALA A 148 11.51 -4.43 18.38
CA ALA A 148 12.11 -3.42 17.50
C ALA A 148 11.65 -3.55 16.04
N THR A 149 11.61 -4.77 15.51
CA THR A 149 11.10 -5.05 14.16
C THR A 149 9.64 -4.65 13.99
N GLY A 150 8.78 -4.99 14.96
CA GLY A 150 7.37 -4.65 14.92
C GLY A 150 7.11 -3.15 14.97
N GLY A 151 7.83 -2.43 15.82
CA GLY A 151 7.70 -0.97 15.93
C GLY A 151 8.31 -0.21 14.76
N PHE A 152 9.45 -0.65 14.21
CA PHE A 152 10.05 -0.03 13.02
C PHE A 152 9.14 -0.20 11.81
N PHE A 153 8.73 -1.43 11.48
CA PHE A 153 7.88 -1.65 10.30
C PHE A 153 6.48 -1.09 10.52
N GLY A 154 5.85 -1.36 11.66
CA GLY A 154 4.52 -0.84 11.97
C GLY A 154 4.47 0.68 12.02
N GLY A 155 5.38 1.30 12.79
CA GLY A 155 5.50 2.76 12.88
C GLY A 155 5.88 3.40 11.55
N GLY A 156 6.85 2.84 10.84
CA GLY A 156 7.29 3.30 9.52
C GLY A 156 6.17 3.26 8.47
N PHE A 157 5.40 2.17 8.38
CA PHE A 157 4.24 2.10 7.48
C PHE A 157 3.16 3.13 7.83
N VAL A 158 2.89 3.35 9.12
CA VAL A 158 1.91 4.35 9.56
C VAL A 158 2.39 5.78 9.25
N LEU A 159 3.68 6.08 9.44
CA LEU A 159 4.29 7.36 9.06
C LEU A 159 4.28 7.57 7.54
N LEU A 160 4.57 6.53 6.76
CA LEU A 160 4.48 6.55 5.30
C LEU A 160 3.05 6.87 4.86
N ALA A 161 2.05 6.21 5.45
CA ALA A 161 0.64 6.47 5.18
C ALA A 161 0.25 7.91 5.55
N ALA A 162 0.73 8.43 6.69
CA ALA A 162 0.52 9.82 7.09
C ALA A 162 1.06 10.80 6.06
N MET A 163 2.30 10.58 5.58
CA MET A 163 2.92 11.41 4.54
C MET A 163 2.14 11.37 3.22
N LEU A 164 1.61 10.21 2.83
CA LEU A 164 0.80 10.09 1.63
C LEU A 164 -0.55 10.80 1.75
N VAL A 165 -1.20 10.76 2.91
CA VAL A 165 -2.44 11.53 3.17
C VAL A 165 -2.17 13.03 3.09
N VAL A 166 -1.06 13.50 3.67
CA VAL A 166 -0.64 14.91 3.59
C VAL A 166 -0.31 15.31 2.15
N ALA A 167 0.41 14.47 1.40
CA ALA A 167 0.72 14.72 -0.01
C ALA A 167 -0.56 14.78 -0.86
N TRP A 168 -1.52 13.89 -0.61
CA TRP A 168 -2.83 13.91 -1.26
C TRP A 168 -3.60 15.19 -0.94
N ALA A 169 -3.70 15.56 0.34
CA ALA A 169 -4.36 16.79 0.79
C ALA A 169 -3.74 18.02 0.09
N TRP A 170 -2.42 18.11 0.10
CA TRP A 170 -1.66 19.21 -0.50
C TRP A 170 -1.80 19.32 -2.03
N LEU A 171 -1.90 18.20 -2.74
CA LEU A 171 -2.12 18.18 -4.19
C LEU A 171 -3.59 18.44 -4.56
N SER A 172 -4.53 18.02 -3.71
CA SER A 172 -5.98 18.20 -3.93
C SER A 172 -6.51 19.58 -3.54
N GLY A 173 -5.87 20.25 -2.57
CA GLY A 173 -6.35 21.51 -1.99
C GLY A 173 -5.94 22.77 -2.75
N ARG A 174 -5.07 22.68 -3.76
CA ARG A 174 -4.55 23.86 -4.48
C ARG A 174 -5.61 24.43 -5.42
N PRO A 175 -6.17 25.64 -5.15
CA PRO A 175 -6.97 26.33 -6.16
C PRO A 175 -6.06 26.67 -7.34
N THR A 176 -6.61 26.62 -8.55
CA THR A 176 -5.98 27.15 -9.77
C THR A 176 -5.82 28.66 -9.63
N ARG A 177 -4.87 29.12 -8.81
CA ARG A 177 -4.51 30.53 -8.72
C ARG A 177 -3.86 30.91 -10.04
N HIS A 178 -4.45 31.88 -10.74
CA HIS A 178 -3.76 32.57 -11.82
C HIS A 178 -2.47 33.17 -11.24
N THR A 179 -1.34 32.69 -11.72
CA THR A 179 -0.03 33.22 -11.33
C THR A 179 0.33 34.24 -12.41
N GLU A 180 0.32 35.52 -12.06
CA GLU A 180 0.94 36.56 -12.87
C GLU A 180 2.43 36.57 -12.52
N GLY A 181 3.27 35.98 -13.39
CA GLY A 181 4.72 35.93 -13.18
C GLY A 181 5.44 34.97 -14.15
N PRO A 182 6.77 35.09 -14.31
CA PRO A 182 7.55 34.23 -15.20
C PRO A 182 7.55 32.78 -14.70
N TRP A 183 7.31 31.83 -15.61
CA TRP A 183 7.20 30.41 -15.28
C TRP A 183 8.54 29.83 -14.80
N SER A 184 8.58 29.30 -13.57
CA SER A 184 9.70 28.45 -13.12
C SER A 184 9.44 26.98 -13.45
N LEU A 185 10.49 26.21 -13.78
CA LEU A 185 10.38 24.77 -14.06
C LEU A 185 9.76 23.99 -12.88
N SER A 186 10.06 24.42 -11.65
CA SER A 186 9.47 23.87 -10.43
C SER A 186 7.96 24.14 -10.33
N GLN A 187 7.49 25.33 -10.70
CA GLN A 187 6.06 25.65 -10.74
C GLN A 187 5.30 24.78 -11.75
N VAL A 188 5.88 24.55 -12.93
CA VAL A 188 5.29 23.68 -13.96
C VAL A 188 5.18 22.24 -13.45
N GLY A 189 6.24 21.72 -12.81
CA GLY A 189 6.24 20.37 -12.24
C GLY A 189 5.16 20.16 -11.16
N PHE A 190 5.08 21.06 -10.18
CA PHE A 190 4.06 20.98 -9.12
C PHE A 190 2.63 21.13 -9.65
N ARG A 191 2.44 21.93 -10.69
CA ARG A 191 1.13 22.15 -11.30
C ARG A 191 0.69 20.95 -12.14
N ASN A 192 1.62 20.28 -12.82
CA ASN A 192 1.36 19.00 -13.50
C ASN A 192 0.95 17.91 -12.48
N ALA A 193 1.67 17.81 -11.36
CA ALA A 193 1.36 16.85 -10.29
C ALA A 193 -0.01 17.09 -9.64
N SER A 194 -0.45 18.36 -9.56
CA SER A 194 -1.75 18.73 -8.97
C SER A 194 -2.92 18.57 -9.95
N TYR A 195 -2.68 18.41 -11.27
CA TYR A 195 -3.73 18.30 -12.29
C TYR A 195 -4.46 16.94 -12.25
N ARG A 196 -3.74 15.85 -11.93
CA ARG A 196 -4.32 14.50 -11.73
C ARG A 196 -3.77 13.89 -10.44
N PRO A 197 -4.20 14.40 -9.26
CA PRO A 197 -3.56 14.10 -7.97
C PRO A 197 -3.54 12.60 -7.68
N GLY A 198 -4.57 11.84 -8.08
CA GLY A 198 -4.59 10.39 -7.90
C GLY A 198 -3.45 9.64 -8.60
N ARG A 199 -3.11 10.00 -9.85
CA ARG A 199 -2.01 9.33 -10.57
C ARG A 199 -0.65 9.66 -9.98
N SER A 200 -0.44 10.92 -9.62
CA SER A 200 0.81 11.37 -9.01
C SER A 200 1.02 10.76 -7.62
N VAL A 201 -0.02 10.71 -6.78
CA VAL A 201 0.06 10.08 -5.45
C VAL A 201 0.32 8.58 -5.55
N LEU A 202 -0.23 7.87 -6.54
CA LEU A 202 0.09 6.46 -6.77
C LEU A 202 1.57 6.24 -7.10
N CYS A 203 2.14 7.06 -7.98
CA CYS A 203 3.58 6.99 -8.28
C CYS A 203 4.43 7.30 -7.04
N ILE A 204 4.08 8.35 -6.28
CA ILE A 204 4.75 8.70 -5.03
C ILE A 204 4.68 7.54 -4.05
N ALA A 205 3.51 6.92 -3.87
CA ALA A 205 3.31 5.79 -2.97
C ALA A 205 4.17 4.59 -3.35
N LEU A 206 4.26 4.26 -4.64
CA LEU A 206 5.10 3.15 -5.13
C LEU A 206 6.58 3.41 -4.87
N ILE A 207 7.08 4.60 -5.24
CA ILE A 207 8.49 4.96 -5.04
C ILE A 207 8.81 5.00 -3.54
N ALA A 208 8.00 5.68 -2.74
CA ALA A 208 8.23 5.81 -1.31
C ALA A 208 8.16 4.46 -0.58
N SER A 209 7.25 3.56 -0.98
CA SER A 209 7.20 2.20 -0.44
C SER A 209 8.44 1.38 -0.82
N ALA A 210 8.90 1.48 -2.07
CA ALA A 210 10.12 0.79 -2.51
C ALA A 210 11.36 1.31 -1.77
N SER A 211 11.54 2.64 -1.68
CA SER A 211 12.62 3.25 -0.92
C SER A 211 12.56 2.88 0.56
N PHE A 212 11.37 2.89 1.17
CA PHE A 212 11.17 2.47 2.55
C PHE A 212 11.63 1.03 2.79
N ILE A 213 11.23 0.08 1.95
CA ILE A 213 11.64 -1.32 2.08
C ILE A 213 13.15 -1.49 1.90
N ILE A 214 13.77 -0.81 0.93
CA ILE A 214 15.21 -0.87 0.71
C ILE A 214 15.97 -0.37 1.94
N VAL A 215 15.61 0.81 2.44
CA VAL A 215 16.25 1.41 3.63
C VAL A 215 15.97 0.57 4.88
N ALA A 216 14.76 0.02 5.02
CA ALA A 216 14.41 -0.86 6.12
C ALA A 216 15.31 -2.11 6.16
N VAL A 217 15.46 -2.79 5.02
CA VAL A 217 16.30 -3.98 4.92
C VAL A 217 17.76 -3.65 5.21
N ASP A 218 18.26 -2.51 4.73
CA ASP A 218 19.63 -2.07 4.98
C ASP A 218 19.88 -1.77 6.48
N ALA A 219 18.95 -1.07 7.13
CA ALA A 219 19.03 -0.75 8.55
C ALA A 219 19.12 -2.01 9.43
N PHE A 220 18.33 -3.05 9.13
CA PHE A 220 18.38 -4.32 9.88
C PHE A 220 19.58 -5.21 9.54
N ARG A 221 20.30 -4.95 8.44
CA ARG A 221 21.59 -5.61 8.18
C ARG A 221 22.68 -5.06 9.10
N LEU A 222 22.73 -3.74 9.28
CA LEU A 222 23.74 -3.05 10.08
C LEU A 222 23.67 -3.38 11.59
N GLU A 223 22.50 -3.74 12.11
CA GLU A 223 22.34 -4.20 13.50
C GLU A 223 22.91 -5.61 13.75
N GLY A 224 23.10 -6.42 12.71
CA GLY A 224 23.61 -7.80 12.83
C GLY A 224 25.13 -7.94 12.90
N ASP A 225 25.88 -6.85 12.69
CA ASP A 225 27.35 -6.84 12.56
C ASP A 225 28.10 -6.50 13.88
N TRP A 226 27.46 -6.69 15.05
CA TRP A 226 28.07 -6.45 16.38
C TRP A 226 27.96 -7.66 17.31
#